data_AF-A0A6M2DYL3-F1
#
_entry.id   AF-A0A6M2DYL3-F1
#
_cell.length_a   1.000
_cell.length_b   1.000
_cell.length_c   1.000
_cell.angle_alpha   90.00
_cell.angle_beta   90.00
_cell.angle_gamma   90.00
#
_symmetry.space_group_name_H-M   'P 1'
#
loop_
_entity.id
_entity.type
_entity.pdbx_description
1 polymer ?
#
loop_
_entity_poly.entity_id
_entity_poly.type
_entity_poly.pdbx_seq_one_letter_code
_entity_poly.pdbx_strand_id
1 'polypeptide(L)'
;MELLLGTCSSVILAGDLNARHPVWQTKYNYTTLAHTHFPDNPLQMPSTIDLVITRNVQIKNAPYTVTSTNSDHNPVIITIMHNNSLNITPLNRLFYNYKNANWKDFRNHLNINTKLDIKLNTLPSELISDIKAKIASEGNGN
;
A
#
# COMPACT_ATOMS: atom_id res chain seq x y z
N MET A 1 5.22 0.91 -6.79
CA MET A 1 6.12 1.09 -5.62
C MET A 1 7.05 -0.10 -5.42
N GLU A 2 6.56 -1.33 -5.61
CA GLU A 2 7.30 -2.59 -5.43
C GLU A 2 8.55 -2.72 -6.32
N LEU A 3 8.55 -2.15 -7.53
CA LEU A 3 9.72 -2.22 -8.44
C LEU A 3 10.90 -1.35 -7.96
N LEU A 4 10.66 -0.11 -7.51
CA LEU A 4 11.70 0.79 -7.02
C LEU A 4 12.23 0.37 -5.65
N LEU A 5 11.31 0.10 -4.71
CA LEU A 5 11.68 -0.38 -3.39
C LEU A 5 12.08 -1.86 -3.40
N GLY A 6 11.85 -2.61 -4.47
CA GLY A 6 12.24 -4.01 -4.62
C GLY A 6 13.68 -4.19 -5.05
N THR A 7 14.42 -3.14 -5.38
CA THR A 7 15.85 -3.23 -5.72
C THR A 7 16.73 -3.30 -4.46
N CYS A 8 17.96 -3.83 -4.55
CA CYS A 8 18.94 -3.75 -3.47
C CYS A 8 19.61 -2.35 -3.40
N SER A 9 19.23 -1.45 -4.31
CA SER A 9 19.79 -0.10 -4.42
C SER A 9 19.33 0.82 -3.29
N SER A 10 20.11 1.87 -3.06
CA SER A 10 19.71 3.02 -2.28
C SER A 10 18.64 3.81 -3.03
N VAL A 11 17.51 4.08 -2.38
CA VAL A 11 16.37 4.80 -2.97
C VAL A 11 15.93 5.92 -2.04
N ILE A 12 15.66 7.07 -2.63
CA ILE A 12 15.00 8.21 -1.99
C ILE A 12 13.78 8.53 -2.84
N LEU A 13 12.60 8.50 -2.23
CA LEU A 13 11.37 8.99 -2.81
C LEU A 13 10.95 10.21 -2.00
N ALA A 14 10.80 11.36 -2.66
CA ALA A 14 10.40 12.59 -2.02
C ALA A 14 9.33 13.29 -2.85
N GLY A 15 8.33 13.87 -2.19
CA GLY A 15 7.31 14.68 -2.85
C GLY A 15 6.01 14.77 -2.08
N ASP A 16 5.06 15.47 -2.68
CA ASP A 16 3.69 15.61 -2.24
C ASP A 16 2.89 14.33 -2.58
N LEU A 17 2.38 13.66 -1.55
CA LEU A 17 1.55 12.47 -1.71
C LEU A 17 0.05 12.78 -1.72
N ASN A 18 -0.36 14.00 -1.38
CA ASN A 18 -1.76 14.40 -1.18
C ASN A 18 -2.57 13.43 -0.28
N ALA A 19 -1.87 12.73 0.60
CA ALA A 19 -2.42 11.73 1.51
C ALA A 19 -2.15 12.16 2.95
N ARG A 20 -2.92 11.62 3.90
CA ARG A 20 -2.76 11.90 5.33
C ARG A 20 -2.66 10.60 6.09
N HIS A 21 -1.73 10.53 7.05
CA HIS A 21 -1.63 9.41 7.97
C HIS A 21 -1.27 9.92 9.38
N PRO A 22 -1.95 9.48 10.45
CA PRO A 22 -1.71 9.98 11.81
C PRO A 22 -0.24 9.87 12.23
N VAL A 23 0.43 8.77 11.86
CA VAL A 23 1.84 8.55 12.21
C VAL A 23 2.78 9.62 11.65
N TRP A 24 2.44 10.24 10.52
CA TRP A 24 3.27 11.29 9.90
C TRP A 24 3.30 12.57 10.75
N GLN A 25 2.31 12.76 11.63
CA GLN A 25 2.19 13.92 12.52
C GLN A 25 2.75 13.66 13.93
N THR A 26 2.87 12.39 14.34
CA THR A 26 3.06 12.02 15.77
C THR A 26 4.51 11.90 16.26
N LYS A 27 5.53 12.05 15.40
CA LYS A 27 6.91 11.72 15.83
C LYS A 27 7.64 12.77 16.66
N TYR A 28 7.13 14.00 16.79
CA TYR A 28 7.78 15.03 17.61
C TYR A 28 6.76 15.92 18.36
N ASN A 29 6.55 15.61 19.63
CA ASN A 29 5.79 16.42 20.59
C ASN A 29 6.54 17.70 20.97
N TYR A 30 6.79 18.65 20.06
CA TYR A 30 7.15 20.04 20.42
C TYR A 30 6.75 20.99 19.28
N THR A 31 5.67 21.75 19.49
CA THR A 31 5.29 23.03 18.84
C THR A 31 5.50 23.20 17.32
N THR A 32 4.38 23.16 16.58
CA THR A 32 4.04 23.91 15.36
C THR A 32 4.86 23.79 14.06
N LEU A 33 5.91 22.99 13.94
CA LEU A 33 6.61 22.78 12.64
C LEU A 33 6.68 21.32 12.17
N ALA A 34 5.58 20.57 12.33
CA ALA A 34 5.42 19.21 11.79
C ALA A 34 4.62 19.15 10.46
N HIS A 35 3.95 20.25 10.08
CA HIS A 35 3.15 20.33 8.88
C HIS A 35 3.98 20.84 7.70
N THR A 36 3.73 20.27 6.54
CA THR A 36 4.39 20.63 5.28
C THR A 36 3.47 21.42 4.37
N HIS A 37 2.18 21.45 4.65
CA HIS A 37 1.16 22.18 3.92
C HIS A 37 0.30 23.04 4.84
N PHE A 38 0.12 24.31 4.48
CA PHE A 38 -0.62 25.35 5.18
C PHE A 38 -1.59 26.01 4.20
N PRO A 39 -2.83 25.49 4.09
CA PRO A 39 -3.78 25.96 3.10
C PRO A 39 -4.20 27.42 3.36
N ASP A 40 -4.40 28.19 2.29
CA ASP A 40 -4.89 29.57 2.36
C ASP A 40 -6.31 29.68 2.95
N ASN A 41 -7.10 28.60 2.83
CA ASN A 41 -8.44 28.56 3.38
C ASN A 41 -8.40 28.36 4.91
N PRO A 42 -8.88 29.33 5.71
CA PRO A 42 -8.82 29.26 7.18
C PRO A 42 -9.68 28.14 7.79
N LEU A 43 -10.58 27.53 7.02
CA LEU A 43 -11.36 26.36 7.45
C LEU A 43 -10.58 25.04 7.33
N GLN A 44 -9.44 25.04 6.63
CA GLN A 44 -8.59 23.87 6.48
C GLN A 44 -7.44 23.92 7.47
N MET A 45 -7.17 22.79 8.11
CA MET A 45 -6.06 22.68 9.05
C MET A 45 -4.76 22.36 8.31
N PRO A 46 -3.62 22.91 8.79
CA PRO A 46 -2.30 22.50 8.34
C PRO A 46 -2.12 20.97 8.37
N SER A 47 -1.32 20.46 7.44
CA SER A 47 -1.19 19.02 7.25
C SER A 47 0.22 18.59 6.82
N THR A 48 0.51 17.30 7.03
CA THR A 48 1.79 16.69 6.66
C THR A 48 1.53 15.76 5.50
N ILE A 49 1.76 16.25 4.28
CA ILE A 49 1.44 15.54 3.02
C ILE A 49 2.68 15.40 2.11
N ASP A 50 3.73 16.15 2.38
CA ASP A 50 5.03 16.05 1.73
C ASP A 50 5.93 15.15 2.57
N LEU A 51 6.42 14.08 1.95
CA LEU A 51 7.22 13.07 2.65
C LEU A 51 8.52 12.78 1.93
N VAL A 52 9.48 12.29 2.69
CA VAL A 52 10.66 11.60 2.19
C VAL A 52 10.64 10.17 2.73
N ILE A 53 10.65 9.20 1.82
CA ILE A 53 10.77 7.78 2.10
C ILE A 53 12.13 7.32 1.60
N THR A 54 12.92 6.72 2.50
CA THR A 54 14.26 6.26 2.18
C THR A 54 14.40 4.77 2.37
N ARG A 55 15.14 4.13 1.47
CA ARG A 55 15.53 2.73 1.55
C ARG A 55 17.04 2.64 1.34
N ASN A 56 17.74 1.96 2.25
CA ASN A 56 19.20 1.84 2.20
C ASN A 56 19.91 3.21 2.07
N VAL A 57 19.38 4.23 2.74
CA VAL A 57 19.97 5.58 2.85
C VAL A 57 19.83 6.02 4.30
N GLN A 58 20.95 6.38 4.94
CA GLN A 58 20.94 6.89 6.30
C GLN A 58 20.73 8.41 6.28
N ILE A 59 19.78 8.86 7.10
CA ILE A 59 19.54 10.28 7.35
C ILE A 59 20.25 10.67 8.64
N LYS A 60 21.05 11.73 8.57
CA LYS A 60 21.91 12.20 9.67
C LYS A 60 21.09 12.79 10.81
N ASN A 61 20.07 13.58 10.48
CA ASN A 61 19.23 14.31 11.43
C ASN A 61 17.75 14.07 11.13
N ALA A 62 16.86 14.34 12.09
CA ALA A 62 15.43 14.33 11.81
C ALA A 62 15.09 15.32 10.68
N PRO A 63 14.22 14.92 9.72
CA PRO A 63 13.70 15.86 8.72
C PRO A 63 13.00 17.04 9.40
N TYR A 64 13.14 18.23 8.83
CA TYR A 64 12.48 19.43 9.32
C TYR A 64 12.01 20.29 8.16
N THR A 65 11.18 21.27 8.45
CA THR A 65 10.61 22.18 7.46
C THR A 65 10.93 23.63 7.78
N VAL A 66 10.95 24.49 6.77
CA VAL A 66 11.18 25.94 6.92
C VAL A 66 10.04 26.71 6.29
N THR A 67 9.58 27.77 6.95
CA THR A 67 8.41 28.58 6.55
C THR A 67 8.77 29.75 5.63
N SER A 68 9.92 29.71 4.97
CA SER A 68 10.49 30.84 4.22
C SER A 68 10.12 30.83 2.73
N THR A 69 8.99 30.22 2.36
CA THR A 69 8.50 30.14 0.98
C THR A 69 7.23 30.96 0.79
N ASN A 70 6.96 31.36 -0.46
CA ASN A 70 5.72 32.03 -0.86
C ASN A 70 4.64 31.04 -1.37
N SER A 71 4.75 29.78 -0.96
CA SER A 71 3.80 28.70 -1.27
C SER A 71 3.12 28.26 0.02
N ASP A 72 1.90 27.75 -0.12
CA ASP A 72 1.20 27.01 0.91
C ASP A 72 1.90 25.68 1.29
N HIS A 73 2.94 25.26 0.56
CA HIS A 73 3.82 24.17 0.95
C HIS A 73 5.16 24.69 1.48
N ASN A 74 5.55 24.16 2.64
CA ASN A 74 6.88 24.33 3.18
C ASN A 74 7.81 23.20 2.69
N PRO A 75 9.05 23.50 2.28
CA PRO A 75 10.01 22.49 1.88
C PRO A 75 10.35 21.55 3.04
N VAL A 76 10.56 20.28 2.71
CA VAL A 76 11.08 19.26 3.64
C VAL A 76 12.57 19.10 3.43
N ILE A 77 13.36 19.40 4.47
CA ILE A 77 14.82 19.35 4.44
C ILE A 77 15.29 18.07 5.12
N ILE A 78 16.15 17.33 4.40
CA ILE A 78 16.82 16.13 4.91
C ILE A 78 18.33 16.28 4.75
N THR A 79 19.09 15.67 5.65
CA THR A 79 20.55 15.56 5.52
C THR A 79 20.93 14.11 5.34
N ILE A 80 21.47 13.76 4.18
CA ILE A 80 21.93 12.41 3.86
C ILE A 80 23.37 12.25 4.36
N MET A 81 23.69 11.10 4.94
CA MET A 81 25.07 10.80 5.32
C MET A 81 25.94 10.49 4.09
N HIS A 82 27.09 11.15 3.99
CA HIS A 82 28.03 11.00 2.87
C HIS A 82 28.60 9.58 2.75
N ASN A 83 28.90 8.94 3.89
CA ASN A 83 29.43 7.58 3.95
C ASN A 83 28.31 6.58 4.22
N ASN A 84 27.36 6.48 3.29
CA ASN A 84 26.29 5.48 3.32
C ASN A 84 26.82 4.05 3.03
N SER A 85 27.93 3.63 3.66
CA SER A 85 28.30 2.22 3.74
C SER A 85 27.39 1.55 4.76
N LEU A 86 26.11 1.45 4.42
CA LEU A 86 25.24 0.54 5.15
C LEU A 86 25.85 -0.84 4.93
N ASN A 87 26.19 -1.53 6.02
CA ASN A 87 26.47 -2.96 5.99
C ASN A 87 25.16 -3.64 5.62
N ILE A 88 24.80 -3.59 4.34
CA ILE A 88 23.66 -4.31 3.79
C ILE A 88 24.12 -5.76 3.81
N THR A 89 23.87 -6.45 4.93
CA THR A 89 23.79 -7.90 4.88
C THR A 89 22.75 -8.19 3.80
N PRO A 90 23.09 -8.90 2.72
CA PRO A 90 22.09 -9.21 1.72
C PRO A 90 20.96 -9.93 2.45
N LEU A 91 19.79 -9.28 2.52
CA LEU A 91 18.59 -9.97 2.95
C LEU A 91 18.49 -11.18 2.05
N ASN A 92 18.42 -12.39 2.63
CA ASN A 92 18.08 -13.61 1.92
C ASN A 92 16.68 -13.42 1.33
N ARG A 93 16.62 -12.77 0.17
CA ARG A 93 15.39 -12.53 -0.56
C ARG A 93 15.03 -13.85 -1.20
N LEU A 94 13.90 -14.40 -0.76
CA LEU A 94 13.25 -15.48 -1.48
C LEU A 94 12.79 -14.91 -2.82
N PHE A 95 13.52 -15.23 -3.88
CA PHE A 95 13.07 -15.00 -5.24
C PHE A 95 12.16 -16.16 -5.63
N TYR A 96 10.85 -15.89 -5.72
CA TYR A 96 9.92 -16.89 -6.22
C TYR A 96 10.05 -16.99 -7.74
N ASN A 97 10.47 -18.16 -8.21
CA ASN A 97 10.51 -18.44 -9.63
C ASN A 97 9.11 -18.90 -10.09
N TYR A 98 8.23 -17.95 -10.38
CA TYR A 98 6.85 -18.23 -10.81
C TYR A 98 6.79 -19.02 -12.13
N LYS A 99 7.78 -18.85 -13.00
CA LYS A 99 7.87 -19.59 -14.28
C LYS A 99 8.09 -21.08 -14.04
N ASN A 100 8.91 -21.43 -13.06
CA ASN A 100 9.21 -22.81 -12.69
C ASN A 100 8.43 -23.27 -11.45
N ALA A 101 7.43 -22.52 -11.01
CA ALA A 101 6.63 -22.88 -9.86
C ALA A 101 5.79 -24.13 -10.18
N ASN A 102 5.79 -25.12 -9.28
CA ASN A 102 4.95 -26.29 -9.42
C ASN A 102 3.51 -25.97 -8.97
N TRP A 103 2.76 -25.34 -9.86
CA TRP A 103 1.37 -24.96 -9.62
C TRP A 103 0.45 -26.15 -9.35
N LYS A 104 0.80 -27.34 -9.83
CA LYS A 104 0.04 -28.56 -9.60
C LYS A 104 0.10 -28.96 -8.12
N ASP A 105 1.29 -29.00 -7.54
CA ASP A 105 1.47 -29.33 -6.13
C ASP A 105 0.86 -28.28 -5.21
N PHE A 106 0.99 -26.99 -5.56
CA PHE A 106 0.35 -25.91 -4.82
C PHE A 106 -1.18 -26.05 -4.79
N ARG A 107 -1.82 -26.31 -5.94
CA ARG A 107 -3.27 -26.54 -6.00
C ARG A 107 -3.69 -27.79 -5.23
N ASN A 108 -2.91 -28.86 -5.31
CA ASN A 108 -3.17 -30.07 -4.53
C ASN A 108 -3.09 -29.78 -3.03
N HIS A 109 -2.09 -29.03 -2.60
CA HIS A 109 -1.95 -28.60 -1.21
C HIS A 109 -3.16 -27.77 -0.76
N LEU A 110 -3.62 -26.80 -1.56
CA LEU A 110 -4.84 -26.06 -1.26
C LEU A 110 -6.05 -27.00 -1.18
N ASN A 111 -6.27 -27.87 -2.16
CA ASN A 111 -7.44 -28.74 -2.17
C ASN A 111 -7.48 -29.71 -0.97
N ILE A 112 -6.31 -30.15 -0.48
CA ILE A 112 -6.21 -31.02 0.70
C ILE A 112 -6.44 -30.22 1.99
N ASN A 113 -5.89 -29.01 2.09
CA ASN A 113 -5.80 -28.27 3.35
C ASN A 113 -6.85 -27.16 3.51
N THR A 114 -7.60 -26.84 2.46
CA THR A 114 -8.69 -25.85 2.52
C THR A 114 -10.02 -26.59 2.55
N LYS A 115 -10.73 -26.52 3.68
CA LYS A 115 -12.14 -26.92 3.74
C LYS A 115 -12.99 -25.77 3.21
N LEU A 116 -13.59 -25.98 2.04
CA LEU A 116 -14.64 -25.10 1.52
C LEU A 116 -15.91 -25.35 2.34
N ASP A 117 -16.11 -24.53 3.38
CA ASP A 117 -17.35 -24.52 4.16
C ASP A 117 -18.42 -23.74 3.39
N ILE A 118 -18.79 -24.25 2.21
CA ILE A 118 -19.89 -23.68 1.44
C ILE A 118 -21.17 -24.17 2.11
N LYS A 119 -21.75 -23.35 3.00
CA LYS A 119 -23.19 -23.39 3.22
C LYS A 119 -23.85 -22.91 1.92
N LEU A 120 -24.01 -23.84 0.98
CA LEU A 120 -24.99 -23.68 -0.08
C LEU A 120 -26.31 -23.65 0.67
N ASN A 121 -26.87 -22.46 0.84
CA ASN A 121 -28.30 -22.32 0.98
C ASN A 121 -28.85 -22.91 -0.33
N THR A 122 -29.08 -24.21 -0.33
CA THR A 122 -29.84 -24.89 -1.37
C THR A 122 -31.10 -24.07 -1.51
N LEU A 123 -31.26 -23.43 -2.67
CA LEU A 123 -32.50 -22.77 -3.01
C LEU A 123 -33.63 -23.75 -2.68
N PRO A 124 -34.71 -23.30 -1.99
CA PRO A 124 -35.81 -24.19 -1.62
C PRO A 124 -36.23 -25.01 -2.84
N SER A 125 -36.51 -26.29 -2.64
CA SER A 125 -36.82 -27.25 -3.71
C SER A 125 -37.90 -26.73 -4.68
N GLU A 126 -38.81 -25.91 -4.17
CA GLU A 126 -39.88 -25.20 -4.88
C GLU A 126 -39.34 -24.22 -5.95
N LEU A 127 -38.26 -23.49 -5.65
CA LEU A 127 -37.65 -22.56 -6.59
C LEU A 127 -36.96 -23.30 -7.75
N ILE A 128 -36.44 -24.51 -7.50
CA ILE A 128 -35.82 -25.36 -8.51
C ILE A 128 -36.89 -25.95 -9.45
N SER A 129 -38.08 -26.31 -8.94
CA SER A 129 -39.18 -26.77 -9.78
C SER A 129 -39.72 -25.66 -10.68
N ASP A 130 -39.83 -24.44 -10.16
CA ASP A 130 -40.34 -23.29 -10.91
C ASP A 130 -39.41 -22.90 -12.07
N ILE A 131 -38.09 -22.91 -11.83
CA ILE A 131 -37.10 -22.64 -12.88
C ILE A 131 -37.15 -23.71 -13.97
N LYS A 132 -37.27 -25.00 -13.60
CA LYS A 132 -37.40 -26.09 -14.58
C LYS A 132 -38.69 -25.98 -15.40
N ALA A 133 -39.81 -25.63 -14.76
CA ALA A 133 -41.09 -25.44 -15.44
C ALA A 133 -41.04 -24.26 -16.42
N LYS A 134 -40.38 -23.16 -16.05
CA LYS A 134 -40.25 -21.97 -16.88
C LYS A 134 -39.38 -22.21 -18.12
N ILE A 135 -38.25 -22.89 -17.95
CA ILE A 135 -37.38 -23.32 -19.07
C ILE A 135 -38.12 -24.27 -20.01
N ALA A 136 -38.94 -25.19 -19.48
CA ALA A 136 -39.74 -26.09 -20.31
C ALA A 136 -40.87 -25.37 -21.07
N SER A 137 -41.43 -24.29 -20.50
CA SER A 137 -42.46 -23.48 -21.18
C SER A 137 -41.90 -22.57 -22.27
N GLU A 138 -40.66 -22.08 -22.12
CA GLU A 138 -40.01 -21.21 -23.10
C GLU A 138 -39.43 -22.00 -24.29
N GLY A 139 -39.17 -23.31 -24.13
CA GLY A 139 -38.69 -24.18 -25.21
C GLY A 139 -39.76 -24.74 -26.15
N ASN A 140 -41.04 -24.41 -25.94
CA ASN A 140 -42.18 -24.94 -26.72
C ASN A 140 -43.00 -23.86 -27.45
N GLY A 141 -42.48 -22.63 -27.53
CA GLY A 141 -43.00 -21.58 -28.41
C GLY A 141 -42.19 -21.55 -29.70
N ASN A 142 -42.83 -21.93 -30.81
CA ASN A 142 -42.31 -21.89 -32.18
C ASN A 142 -41.62 -20.58 -32.56
#